data_AF-A0A7X6X284-F1
#
_entry.id   AF-A0A7X6X284-F1
#
_cell.length_a   1.000
_cell.length_b   1.000
_cell.length_c   1.000
_cell.angle_alpha   90.00
_cell.angle_beta   90.00
_cell.angle_gamma   90.00
#
_symmetry.space_group_name_H-M   'P 1'
#
loop_
_entity.id
_entity.type
_entity.pdbx_description
1 polymer ?
#
loop_
_entity_poly.entity_id
_entity_poly.type
_entity_poly.pdbx_seq_one_letter_code
_entity_poly.pdbx_strand_id
1 'polypeptide(L)'
;MKKLLLAFVLALAALLVVTGCKTGQPPAEQQEQSSESQSAEQGQEKSGEGDLVFISSADKENCEACHRKVSEDRDYSLAAGLEKLEGHPPVGADDGVADCISCHQKDGDISLKKVIHVAHYSGEDNHFVTNYDGSCVHCHKLTDEGQLPVAGLEEPGTYFKTIKVASVDKSPGGCNDCHRKVSDDKDYSLAAEIEKLESHPETPSESVADCASCHAEGTPLALSAIMHTGHLLGENYEKYGNSCINCHDQSNKMLVKGL
;
A
#
# COMPACT_ATOMS: atom_id res chain seq x y z
N MET A 1 -61.34 6.72 -18.10
CA MET A 1 -62.05 5.47 -17.77
C MET A 1 -61.40 4.85 -16.55
N LYS A 2 -62.19 4.66 -15.47
CA LYS A 2 -62.08 3.66 -14.38
C LYS A 2 -60.65 3.30 -13.90
N LYS A 3 -60.17 3.79 -12.76
CA LYS A 3 -60.41 3.27 -11.39
C LYS A 3 -60.59 1.74 -11.32
N LEU A 4 -59.85 1.14 -10.39
CA LEU A 4 -60.17 -0.04 -9.57
C LEU A 4 -59.51 -1.39 -9.94
N LEU A 5 -58.56 -1.83 -9.08
CA LEU A 5 -58.47 -3.17 -8.45
C LEU A 5 -57.25 -3.16 -7.50
N LEU A 6 -57.40 -2.95 -6.18
CA LEU A 6 -57.65 -3.97 -5.12
C LEU A 6 -56.59 -5.11 -5.14
N ALA A 7 -55.63 -5.15 -4.21
CA ALA A 7 -55.72 -5.63 -2.81
C ALA A 7 -55.29 -7.11 -2.64
N PHE A 8 -54.22 -7.35 -1.87
CA PHE A 8 -53.92 -8.61 -1.16
C PHE A 8 -53.16 -8.26 0.13
N VAL A 9 -53.85 -8.17 1.28
CA VAL A 9 -53.91 -9.15 2.40
C VAL A 9 -52.58 -9.22 3.20
N LEU A 10 -52.44 -8.53 4.34
CA LEU A 10 -52.86 -8.85 5.72
C LEU A 10 -52.05 -9.95 6.45
N ALA A 11 -51.30 -9.49 7.45
CA ALA A 11 -51.14 -9.99 8.83
C ALA A 11 -50.60 -11.41 9.12
N LEU A 12 -49.62 -11.48 10.02
CA LEU A 12 -49.74 -12.33 11.21
C LEU A 12 -49.02 -11.71 12.42
N ALA A 13 -49.69 -11.80 13.57
CA ALA A 13 -49.29 -11.28 14.87
C ALA A 13 -49.03 -12.42 15.86
N ALA A 14 -48.53 -12.03 17.04
CA ALA A 14 -48.54 -12.70 18.34
C ALA A 14 -47.31 -13.59 18.67
N LEU A 15 -46.47 -13.21 19.65
CA LEU A 15 -46.65 -13.17 21.12
C LEU A 15 -46.30 -14.53 21.76
N LEU A 16 -45.16 -14.62 22.46
CA LEU A 16 -44.97 -15.56 23.56
C LEU A 16 -44.06 -14.93 24.63
N VAL A 17 -44.70 -14.67 25.77
CA VAL A 17 -44.11 -14.35 27.07
C VAL A 17 -43.65 -15.66 27.71
N VAL A 18 -42.41 -15.72 28.20
CA VAL A 18 -42.03 -16.66 29.27
C VAL A 18 -41.19 -15.91 30.30
N THR A 19 -41.81 -15.70 31.45
CA THR A 19 -41.18 -15.33 32.73
C THR A 19 -40.54 -16.56 33.36
N GLY A 20 -39.34 -16.41 33.95
CA GLY A 20 -38.75 -17.44 34.82
C GLY A 20 -37.46 -16.99 35.50
N CYS A 21 -37.56 -16.49 36.73
CA CYS A 21 -36.44 -16.43 37.69
C CYS A 21 -36.16 -17.83 38.25
N LYS A 22 -34.88 -18.16 38.56
CA LYS A 22 -34.40 -18.52 39.93
C LYS A 22 -33.09 -19.36 39.93
N THR A 23 -32.04 -18.72 40.44
CA THR A 23 -30.89 -19.18 41.27
C THR A 23 -30.21 -20.53 41.03
N GLY A 24 -28.87 -20.49 40.91
CA GLY A 24 -27.98 -21.57 41.32
C GLY A 24 -26.60 -21.48 40.68
N GLN A 25 -25.68 -20.68 41.25
CA GLN A 25 -24.28 -20.65 40.85
C GLN A 25 -23.42 -21.33 41.94
N PRO A 26 -22.73 -22.45 41.65
CA PRO A 26 -21.70 -22.98 42.54
C PRO A 26 -20.38 -22.19 42.37
N PRO A 27 -19.47 -22.26 43.36
CA PRO A 27 -18.29 -21.41 43.41
C PRO A 27 -17.26 -21.79 42.33
N ALA A 28 -16.63 -20.76 41.79
CA ALA A 28 -15.53 -20.84 40.85
C ALA A 28 -14.32 -21.52 41.51
N GLU A 29 -13.86 -22.58 40.86
CA GLU A 29 -12.58 -23.23 41.13
C GLU A 29 -11.48 -22.36 40.51
N GLN A 30 -10.54 -21.93 41.35
CA GLN A 30 -9.38 -21.15 40.96
C GLN A 30 -8.45 -22.05 40.13
N GLN A 31 -8.40 -21.83 38.82
CA GLN A 31 -7.21 -22.16 38.04
C GLN A 31 -6.30 -20.93 38.00
N GLU A 32 -5.21 -21.01 38.76
CA GLU A 32 -4.00 -20.24 38.52
C GLU A 32 -3.50 -20.58 37.11
N GLN A 33 -3.84 -19.70 36.16
CA GLN A 33 -3.16 -19.66 34.88
C GLN A 33 -2.25 -18.43 34.92
N SER A 34 -1.00 -18.68 35.26
CA SER A 34 0.11 -17.76 35.09
C SER A 34 0.21 -17.38 33.61
N SER A 35 -0.39 -16.26 33.24
CA SER A 35 -0.11 -15.59 31.98
C SER A 35 1.18 -14.78 32.14
N GLU A 36 2.31 -15.47 32.03
CA GLU A 36 3.52 -14.83 31.52
C GLU A 36 3.20 -14.37 30.10
N SER A 37 2.77 -13.11 29.99
CA SER A 37 2.80 -12.34 28.75
C SER A 37 4.26 -12.19 28.35
N GLN A 38 4.77 -13.21 27.65
CA GLN A 38 5.89 -13.04 26.74
C GLN A 38 5.38 -12.14 25.62
N SER A 39 5.53 -10.84 25.83
CA SER A 39 5.56 -9.86 24.76
C SER A 39 6.75 -10.26 23.90
N ALA A 40 6.47 -11.01 22.84
CA ALA A 40 7.44 -11.32 21.83
C ALA A 40 7.88 -9.97 21.23
N GLU A 41 9.08 -9.53 21.64
CA GLU A 41 10.03 -8.99 20.68
C GLU A 41 10.03 -9.97 19.49
N GLN A 42 9.20 -9.69 18.49
CA GLN A 42 9.50 -10.10 17.12
C GLN A 42 10.67 -9.22 16.69
N GLY A 43 11.83 -9.51 17.27
CA GLY A 43 13.11 -9.21 16.65
C GLY A 43 13.10 -9.97 15.34
N GLN A 44 12.80 -9.26 14.27
CA GLN A 44 13.03 -9.71 12.91
C GLN A 44 14.53 -10.08 12.87
N GLU A 45 14.82 -11.38 12.77
CA GLU A 45 16.20 -11.85 12.64
C GLU A 45 16.83 -11.11 11.46
N LYS A 46 17.86 -10.30 11.74
CA LYS A 46 18.68 -9.71 10.70
C LYS A 46 19.42 -10.84 9.99
N SER A 47 18.83 -11.38 8.94
CA SER A 47 19.50 -12.33 8.08
C SER A 47 20.51 -11.60 7.20
N GLY A 48 21.71 -12.15 7.17
CA GLY A 48 22.80 -11.63 6.34
C GLY A 48 22.50 -11.80 4.85
N GLU A 49 23.04 -10.86 4.08
CA GLU A 49 23.22 -10.90 2.62
C GLU A 49 22.01 -11.42 1.80
N GLY A 50 21.04 -10.52 1.60
CA GLY A 50 20.08 -10.61 0.50
C GLY A 50 18.81 -11.42 0.77
N ASP A 51 18.48 -11.69 2.02
CA ASP A 51 17.27 -12.42 2.36
C ASP A 51 16.03 -11.57 2.04
N LEU A 52 15.14 -12.17 1.25
CA LEU A 52 13.92 -11.53 0.79
C LEU A 52 12.97 -11.36 1.99
N VAL A 53 12.66 -10.13 2.37
CA VAL A 53 11.66 -9.87 3.40
C VAL A 53 10.27 -10.00 2.78
N PHE A 54 9.59 -11.10 3.09
CA PHE A 54 8.25 -11.39 2.57
C PHE A 54 7.21 -10.59 3.35
N ILE A 55 6.85 -9.42 2.83
CA ILE A 55 5.75 -8.62 3.37
C ILE A 55 4.56 -8.67 2.44
N SER A 56 3.46 -9.27 2.91
CA SER A 56 2.18 -9.22 2.24
C SER A 56 1.60 -7.81 2.31
N SER A 57 1.36 -7.20 1.15
CA SER A 57 0.63 -5.94 1.00
C SER A 57 -0.84 -6.03 1.45
N ALA A 58 -1.44 -7.23 1.49
CA ALA A 58 -2.85 -7.39 1.84
C ALA A 58 -3.10 -7.32 3.35
N ASP A 59 -2.11 -7.71 4.15
CA ASP A 59 -2.25 -7.90 5.61
C ASP A 59 -1.73 -6.70 6.42
N LYS A 60 -1.37 -5.60 5.76
CA LYS A 60 -0.81 -4.43 6.45
C LYS A 60 -1.88 -3.49 6.97
N GLU A 61 -1.72 -3.21 8.26
CA GLU A 61 -2.40 -2.14 8.97
C GLU A 61 -1.92 -0.78 8.44
N ASN A 62 -2.75 0.24 8.67
CA ASN A 62 -2.55 1.63 8.26
C ASN A 62 -1.40 2.32 9.02
N CYS A 63 -1.20 3.62 8.80
CA CYS A 63 -0.14 4.44 9.40
C CYS A 63 -0.03 4.26 10.93
N GLU A 64 -1.16 4.06 11.59
CA GLU A 64 -1.36 3.90 13.02
C GLU A 64 -0.71 2.63 13.59
N ALA A 65 -0.41 1.64 12.74
CA ALA A 65 0.34 0.45 13.13
C ALA A 65 1.71 0.80 13.73
N CYS A 66 2.35 1.83 13.15
CA CYS A 66 3.64 2.37 13.61
C CYS A 66 3.46 3.69 14.37
N HIS A 67 2.55 4.55 13.91
CA HIS A 67 2.29 5.85 14.50
C HIS A 67 1.24 5.78 15.60
N ARG A 68 1.66 5.25 16.75
CA ARG A 68 0.80 5.10 17.93
C ARG A 68 1.50 5.50 19.22
N LYS A 69 0.69 5.73 20.24
CA LYS A 69 1.19 5.87 21.60
C LYS A 69 1.62 4.51 22.14
N VAL A 70 2.87 4.40 22.56
CA VAL A 70 3.46 3.15 23.07
C VAL A 70 3.48 3.15 24.61
N SER A 71 3.68 4.31 25.23
CA SER A 71 3.59 4.51 26.68
C SER A 71 3.23 5.97 27.01
N GLU A 72 3.05 6.30 28.30
CA GLU A 72 2.72 7.68 28.73
C GLU A 72 3.78 8.70 28.28
N ASP A 73 5.04 8.30 28.28
CA ASP A 73 6.23 9.07 27.93
C ASP A 73 6.69 8.90 26.48
N ARG A 74 6.12 7.94 25.74
CA ARG A 74 6.48 7.65 24.34
C ARG A 74 5.25 7.65 23.46
N ASP A 75 4.99 8.82 22.90
CA ASP A 75 3.91 9.07 21.95
C ASP A 75 4.46 9.31 20.55
N TYR A 76 4.29 8.31 19.68
CA TYR A 76 4.64 8.37 18.26
C TYR A 76 3.41 8.50 17.37
N SER A 77 2.25 8.84 17.95
CA SER A 77 1.04 9.10 17.16
C SER A 77 1.27 10.21 16.14
N LEU A 78 0.47 10.19 15.06
CA LEU A 78 0.51 11.23 14.03
C LEU A 78 0.31 12.61 14.65
N ALA A 79 -0.69 12.77 15.54
CA ALA A 79 -0.95 14.01 16.25
C ALA A 79 0.29 14.53 17.02
N ALA A 80 0.93 13.67 17.82
CA ALA A 80 2.14 14.03 18.58
C ALA A 80 3.34 14.36 17.66
N GLY A 81 3.39 13.75 16.47
CA GLY A 81 4.37 14.07 15.44
C GLY A 81 4.14 15.45 14.83
N LEU A 82 2.89 15.75 14.43
CA LEU A 82 2.50 17.01 13.80
C LEU A 82 2.79 18.22 14.69
N GLU A 83 2.56 18.12 16.00
CA GLU A 83 2.87 19.18 16.98
C GLU A 83 4.35 19.57 17.01
N LYS A 84 5.25 18.66 16.63
CA LYS A 84 6.70 18.88 16.62
C LYS A 84 7.21 19.40 15.28
N LEU A 85 6.38 19.43 14.24
CA LEU A 85 6.77 19.91 12.92
C LEU A 85 6.73 21.44 12.88
N GLU A 86 7.91 22.05 12.79
CA GLU A 86 8.03 23.50 12.64
C GLU A 86 7.32 23.97 11.36
N GLY A 87 6.42 24.94 11.50
CA GLY A 87 5.67 25.53 10.38
C GLY A 87 4.43 24.74 9.94
N HIS A 88 4.16 23.56 10.49
CA HIS A 88 2.89 22.86 10.26
C HIS A 88 1.76 23.51 11.07
N PRO A 89 0.58 23.78 10.49
CA PRO A 89 -0.54 24.32 11.25
C PRO A 89 -0.99 23.33 12.33
N PRO A 90 -1.50 23.80 13.48
CA PRO A 90 -2.06 22.94 14.50
C PRO A 90 -3.37 22.35 14.00
N VAL A 91 -3.32 21.10 13.55
CA VAL A 91 -4.46 20.32 13.10
C VAL A 91 -4.41 18.95 13.75
N GLY A 92 -5.59 18.35 13.97
CA GLY A 92 -5.71 16.98 14.41
C GLY A 92 -5.33 15.97 13.32
N ALA A 93 -5.26 14.71 13.70
CA ALA A 93 -5.16 13.55 12.80
C ALA A 93 -6.11 12.47 13.32
N ASP A 94 -7.36 12.88 13.58
CA ASP A 94 -8.38 12.05 14.22
C ASP A 94 -8.85 10.94 13.26
N ASP A 95 -8.93 11.25 11.96
CA ASP A 95 -9.25 10.31 10.88
C ASP A 95 -7.96 9.81 10.16
N GLY A 96 -6.82 9.91 10.85
CA GLY A 96 -5.55 9.39 10.38
C GLY A 96 -5.03 10.11 9.14
N VAL A 97 -4.50 9.34 8.18
CA VAL A 97 -3.91 9.89 6.94
C VAL A 97 -4.95 10.56 6.02
N ALA A 98 -6.25 10.27 6.20
CA ALA A 98 -7.33 10.91 5.46
C ALA A 98 -7.48 12.40 5.79
N ASP A 99 -7.09 12.84 6.99
CA ASP A 99 -7.09 14.26 7.34
C ASP A 99 -6.04 15.04 6.55
N CYS A 100 -4.92 14.38 6.23
CA CYS A 100 -3.76 15.02 5.60
C CYS A 100 -4.04 15.45 4.15
N ILE A 101 -4.83 14.67 3.41
CA ILE A 101 -5.09 14.92 1.98
C ILE A 101 -5.90 16.20 1.72
N SER A 102 -6.57 16.75 2.74
CA SER A 102 -7.31 18.00 2.64
C SER A 102 -6.40 19.20 2.30
N CYS A 103 -5.18 19.21 2.84
CA CYS A 103 -4.16 20.24 2.59
C CYS A 103 -3.05 19.74 1.65
N HIS A 104 -2.65 18.47 1.77
CA HIS A 104 -1.58 17.86 1.00
C HIS A 104 -2.12 17.14 -0.23
N GLN A 105 -2.67 17.92 -1.18
CA GLN A 105 -3.28 17.37 -2.39
C GLN A 105 -2.31 16.51 -3.22
N LYS A 106 -2.85 15.73 -4.17
CA LYS A 106 -2.12 14.74 -4.97
C LYS A 106 -0.87 15.32 -5.65
N ASP A 107 -0.98 16.55 -6.14
CA ASP A 107 0.05 17.25 -6.91
C ASP A 107 0.53 18.52 -6.19
N GLY A 108 1.67 19.06 -6.62
CA GLY A 108 2.30 20.23 -6.02
C GLY A 108 3.51 19.90 -5.15
N ASP A 109 4.19 20.92 -4.63
CA ASP A 109 5.47 20.77 -3.94
C ASP A 109 5.36 20.16 -2.55
N ILE A 110 4.20 20.34 -1.92
CA ILE A 110 3.87 19.79 -0.61
C ILE A 110 2.87 18.62 -0.70
N SER A 111 2.78 17.93 -1.84
CA SER A 111 1.85 16.81 -1.97
C SER A 111 2.12 15.72 -0.93
N LEU A 112 1.08 15.02 -0.49
CA LEU A 112 1.19 14.04 0.59
C LEU A 112 2.25 12.97 0.29
N LYS A 113 2.25 12.49 -0.97
CA LYS A 113 3.26 11.57 -1.50
C LYS A 113 4.69 12.07 -1.27
N LYS A 114 4.97 13.34 -1.59
CA LYS A 114 6.31 13.91 -1.49
C LYS A 114 6.73 14.04 -0.02
N VAL A 115 5.86 14.60 0.82
CA VAL A 115 6.22 14.86 2.23
C VAL A 115 6.40 13.58 3.02
N ILE A 116 5.53 12.56 2.84
CA ILE A 116 5.66 11.28 3.54
C ILE A 116 6.93 10.56 3.10
N HIS A 117 7.20 10.45 1.79
CA HIS A 117 8.41 9.79 1.33
C HIS A 117 9.67 10.50 1.84
N VAL A 118 9.74 11.83 1.79
CA VAL A 118 10.89 12.56 2.33
C VAL A 118 11.05 12.28 3.82
N ALA A 119 9.99 12.33 4.62
CA ALA A 119 10.04 12.08 6.05
C ALA A 119 10.53 10.66 6.40
N HIS A 120 10.24 9.66 5.56
CA HIS A 120 10.58 8.27 5.80
C HIS A 120 11.84 7.79 5.05
N TYR A 121 12.37 8.56 4.10
CA TYR A 121 13.56 8.19 3.32
C TYR A 121 14.76 9.13 3.53
N SER A 122 14.63 10.14 4.39
CA SER A 122 15.71 11.09 4.68
C SER A 122 16.28 10.93 6.10
N GLY A 123 17.46 11.51 6.33
CA GLY A 123 18.16 11.52 7.63
C GLY A 123 19.20 10.42 7.78
N GLU A 124 20.22 10.69 8.60
CA GLU A 124 21.32 9.75 8.87
C GLU A 124 20.84 8.53 9.69
N ASP A 125 19.88 8.74 10.60
CA ASP A 125 19.26 7.70 11.44
C ASP A 125 17.87 7.32 10.93
N ASN A 126 17.77 6.95 9.66
CA ASN A 126 16.50 6.61 9.05
C ASN A 126 15.91 5.31 9.64
N HIS A 127 14.98 5.46 10.60
CA HIS A 127 14.30 4.35 11.26
C HIS A 127 13.45 3.50 10.30
N PHE A 128 12.90 4.09 9.24
CA PHE A 128 12.10 3.34 8.29
C PHE A 128 12.97 2.36 7.49
N VAL A 129 14.07 2.85 6.93
CA VAL A 129 15.04 2.00 6.21
C VAL A 129 15.68 0.99 7.15
N THR A 130 16.03 1.40 8.38
CA THR A 130 16.75 0.53 9.32
C THR A 130 15.88 -0.60 9.88
N ASN A 131 14.59 -0.34 10.16
CA ASN A 131 13.72 -1.29 10.85
C ASN A 131 12.74 -2.01 9.91
N TYR A 132 12.51 -1.47 8.71
CA TYR A 132 11.52 -1.96 7.75
C TYR A 132 12.09 -2.12 6.34
N ASP A 133 13.42 -2.07 6.21
CA ASP A 133 14.18 -2.24 4.97
C ASP A 133 13.74 -1.29 3.84
N GLY A 134 13.07 -0.18 4.15
CA GLY A 134 12.52 0.70 3.11
C GLY A 134 11.45 0.02 2.26
N SER A 135 10.73 -0.98 2.78
CA SER A 135 9.77 -1.73 1.99
C SER A 135 8.48 -0.93 1.76
N CYS A 136 8.18 -0.65 0.49
CA CYS A 136 7.05 0.21 0.09
C CYS A 136 5.69 -0.34 0.54
N VAL A 137 5.59 -1.66 0.67
CA VAL A 137 4.36 -2.35 1.08
C VAL A 137 4.05 -2.21 2.58
N HIS A 138 4.90 -1.55 3.36
CA HIS A 138 4.52 -1.11 4.71
C HIS A 138 3.53 0.05 4.71
N CYS A 139 3.49 0.83 3.62
CA CYS A 139 2.55 1.95 3.48
C CYS A 139 1.57 1.74 2.34
N HIS A 140 1.94 0.97 1.31
CA HIS A 140 1.12 0.75 0.11
C HIS A 140 0.53 -0.65 0.05
N LYS A 141 -0.67 -0.74 -0.53
CA LYS A 141 -1.30 -2.01 -0.88
C LYS A 141 -1.40 -2.12 -2.40
N LEU A 142 -1.12 -3.29 -2.98
CA LEU A 142 -1.29 -3.51 -4.42
C LEU A 142 -2.70 -4.01 -4.72
N THR A 143 -3.43 -3.32 -5.59
CA THR A 143 -4.72 -3.79 -6.10
C THR A 143 -4.54 -4.77 -7.26
N ASP A 144 -5.58 -5.53 -7.59
CA ASP A 144 -5.55 -6.44 -8.74
C ASP A 144 -5.56 -5.73 -10.10
N GLU A 145 -5.83 -4.43 -10.12
CA GLU A 145 -5.66 -3.53 -11.28
C GLU A 145 -4.29 -2.81 -11.31
N GLY A 146 -3.36 -3.18 -10.43
CA GLY A 146 -2.01 -2.61 -10.41
C GLY A 146 -1.91 -1.24 -9.76
N GLN A 147 -2.93 -0.77 -9.04
CA GLN A 147 -2.84 0.47 -8.28
C GLN A 147 -2.11 0.22 -6.96
N LEU A 148 -1.39 1.23 -6.45
CA LEU A 148 -0.71 1.21 -5.16
C LEU A 148 -1.26 2.28 -4.21
N PRO A 149 -2.54 2.20 -3.77
CA PRO A 149 -3.06 3.10 -2.75
C PRO A 149 -2.24 3.01 -1.46
N VAL A 150 -2.20 4.11 -0.70
CA VAL A 150 -1.70 4.12 0.67
C VAL A 150 -2.73 3.41 1.55
N ALA A 151 -2.28 2.54 2.45
CA ALA A 151 -3.13 1.84 3.41
C ALA A 151 -3.93 2.85 4.25
N GLY A 152 -5.25 2.70 4.26
CA GLY A 152 -6.21 3.62 4.86
C GLY A 152 -6.80 4.66 3.88
N LEU A 153 -6.29 4.75 2.64
CA LEU A 153 -6.81 5.64 1.59
C LEU A 153 -7.41 4.87 0.40
N GLU A 154 -7.56 3.55 0.50
CA GLU A 154 -8.25 2.74 -0.49
C GLU A 154 -9.76 3.01 -0.58
N GLU A 155 -10.33 2.77 -1.76
CA GLU A 155 -11.78 2.78 -1.94
C GLU A 155 -12.45 1.57 -1.28
N PRO A 156 -13.65 1.69 -0.70
CA PRO A 156 -14.36 0.56 -0.15
C PRO A 156 -14.62 -0.54 -1.19
N GLY A 157 -14.27 -1.78 -0.86
CA GLY A 157 -14.46 -2.93 -1.74
C GLY A 157 -13.33 -3.20 -2.72
N THR A 158 -12.22 -2.44 -2.64
CA THR A 158 -10.99 -2.77 -3.40
C THR A 158 -10.43 -4.13 -2.99
N TYR A 159 -10.03 -4.92 -3.99
CA TYR A 159 -9.36 -6.19 -3.79
C TYR A 159 -7.84 -6.00 -3.84
N PHE A 160 -7.14 -6.66 -2.93
CA PHE A 160 -5.69 -6.56 -2.84
C PHE A 160 -5.01 -7.86 -3.22
N LYS A 161 -3.86 -7.73 -3.88
CA LYS A 161 -2.93 -8.82 -4.16
C LYS A 161 -1.80 -8.78 -3.16
N THR A 162 -1.45 -9.94 -2.65
CA THR A 162 -0.21 -10.16 -1.92
C THR A 162 0.94 -10.23 -2.91
N ILE A 163 1.88 -9.31 -2.78
CA ILE A 163 3.17 -9.38 -3.49
C ILE A 163 4.30 -9.60 -2.51
N LYS A 164 5.42 -10.05 -3.04
CA LYS A 164 6.69 -10.11 -2.30
C LYS A 164 7.54 -8.96 -2.78
N VAL A 165 8.18 -8.25 -1.86
CA VAL A 165 8.99 -7.09 -2.21
C VAL A 165 10.37 -7.18 -1.57
N ALA A 166 11.42 -6.98 -2.37
CA ALA A 166 12.78 -6.82 -1.86
C ALA A 166 13.15 -5.34 -1.73
N SER A 167 14.09 -5.05 -0.83
CA SER A 167 14.59 -3.71 -0.53
C SER A 167 15.83 -3.30 -1.33
N VAL A 168 16.38 -4.20 -2.13
CA VAL A 168 17.64 -3.98 -2.86
C VAL A 168 17.37 -3.58 -4.30
N ASP A 169 18.00 -2.49 -4.74
CA ASP A 169 18.03 -2.08 -6.13
C ASP A 169 19.00 -2.96 -6.92
N LYS A 170 18.46 -3.86 -7.74
CA LYS A 170 19.22 -4.71 -8.67
C LYS A 170 19.25 -4.14 -10.08
N SER A 171 18.57 -3.02 -10.31
CA SER A 171 18.44 -2.38 -11.62
C SER A 171 18.68 -0.86 -11.52
N PRO A 172 19.91 -0.42 -11.21
CA PRO A 172 20.23 0.99 -11.08
C PRO A 172 20.02 1.78 -12.39
N GLY A 173 20.10 1.12 -13.55
CA GLY A 173 19.78 1.69 -14.87
C GLY A 173 18.29 1.72 -15.20
N GLY A 174 17.43 1.26 -14.29
CA GLY A 174 15.98 1.28 -14.42
C GLY A 174 15.50 0.34 -15.52
N CYS A 175 14.56 0.82 -16.35
CA CYS A 175 13.92 0.03 -17.39
C CYS A 175 14.93 -0.58 -18.38
N ASN A 176 16.02 0.13 -18.68
CA ASN A 176 17.00 -0.29 -19.68
C ASN A 176 17.86 -1.49 -19.25
N ASP A 177 17.91 -1.81 -17.95
CA ASP A 177 18.66 -2.99 -17.47
C ASP A 177 17.98 -4.29 -17.94
N CYS A 178 16.65 -4.27 -18.06
CA CYS A 178 15.82 -5.39 -18.50
C CYS A 178 15.31 -5.23 -19.94
N HIS A 179 14.86 -4.04 -20.31
CA HIS A 179 14.27 -3.75 -21.62
C HIS A 179 15.30 -3.31 -22.65
N ARG A 180 16.08 -4.28 -23.12
CA ARG A 180 17.12 -4.06 -24.12
C ARG A 180 17.20 -5.21 -25.12
N LYS A 181 17.84 -4.95 -26.25
CA LYS A 181 18.22 -6.00 -27.19
C LYS A 181 19.36 -6.83 -26.59
N VAL A 182 19.14 -8.13 -26.45
CA VAL A 182 20.12 -9.06 -25.85
C VAL A 182 20.90 -9.81 -26.93
N SER A 183 20.27 -10.08 -28.08
CA SER A 183 20.88 -10.69 -29.26
C SER A 183 20.08 -10.36 -30.53
N ASP A 184 20.55 -10.79 -31.70
CA ASP A 184 19.86 -10.56 -32.98
C ASP A 184 18.46 -11.20 -33.03
N ASP A 185 18.27 -12.31 -32.32
CA ASP A 185 17.03 -13.07 -32.20
C ASP A 185 16.22 -12.76 -30.93
N LYS A 186 16.76 -11.95 -30.00
CA LYS A 186 16.10 -11.62 -28.73
C LYS A 186 16.16 -10.13 -28.45
N ASP A 187 15.06 -9.47 -28.78
CA ASP A 187 14.84 -8.06 -28.50
C ASP A 187 13.71 -7.89 -27.47
N TYR A 188 14.09 -7.37 -26.31
CA TYR A 188 13.19 -7.00 -25.21
C TYR A 188 13.12 -5.49 -25.01
N SER A 189 13.64 -4.70 -25.96
CA SER A 189 13.51 -3.24 -25.91
C SER A 189 12.03 -2.83 -25.81
N LEU A 190 11.78 -1.65 -25.24
CA LEU A 190 10.42 -1.14 -25.07
C LEU A 190 9.66 -1.08 -26.41
N ALA A 191 10.32 -0.63 -27.48
CA ALA A 191 9.75 -0.64 -28.83
C ALA A 191 9.33 -2.07 -29.27
N ALA A 192 10.21 -3.06 -29.13
CA ALA A 192 9.92 -4.44 -29.51
C ALA A 192 8.81 -5.08 -28.65
N GLU A 193 8.70 -4.71 -27.36
CA GLU A 193 7.61 -5.20 -26.50
C GLU A 193 6.26 -4.54 -26.84
N ILE A 194 6.25 -3.24 -27.14
CA ILE A 194 5.04 -2.50 -27.52
C ILE A 194 4.48 -3.01 -28.85
N GLU A 195 5.34 -3.34 -29.83
CA GLU A 195 4.92 -3.93 -31.11
C GLU A 195 4.17 -5.26 -30.95
N LYS A 196 4.36 -5.98 -29.84
CA LYS A 196 3.67 -7.25 -29.54
C LYS A 196 2.29 -7.04 -28.92
N LEU A 197 1.94 -5.82 -28.48
CA LEU A 197 0.67 -5.54 -27.83
C LEU A 197 -0.45 -5.43 -28.85
N GLU A 198 -1.45 -6.32 -28.77
CA GLU A 198 -2.64 -6.23 -29.61
C GLU A 198 -3.37 -4.91 -29.35
N SER A 199 -3.51 -4.09 -30.39
CA SER A 199 -4.23 -2.79 -30.36
C SER A 199 -3.49 -1.60 -29.72
N HIS A 200 -2.20 -1.72 -29.38
CA HIS A 200 -1.41 -0.52 -29.08
C HIS A 200 -1.07 0.21 -30.39
N PRO A 201 -1.25 1.55 -30.47
CA PRO A 201 -0.85 2.29 -31.67
C PRO A 201 0.65 2.15 -31.93
N GLU A 202 1.05 2.15 -33.20
CA GLU A 202 2.47 2.24 -33.55
C GLU A 202 3.00 3.60 -33.11
N THR A 203 3.87 3.58 -32.09
CA THR A 203 4.54 4.76 -31.58
C THR A 203 6.01 4.46 -31.40
N PRO A 204 6.93 5.32 -31.86
CA PRO A 204 8.33 5.19 -31.46
C PRO A 204 8.40 5.37 -29.94
N SER A 205 8.77 4.30 -29.24
CA SER A 205 9.00 4.32 -27.79
C SER A 205 10.47 4.05 -27.56
N GLU A 206 11.24 5.13 -27.45
CA GLU A 206 12.67 5.08 -27.13
C GLU A 206 12.89 5.27 -25.63
N SER A 207 11.87 5.75 -24.91
CA SER A 207 11.91 6.00 -23.48
C SER A 207 10.55 5.78 -22.81
N VAL A 208 10.58 5.62 -21.48
CA VAL A 208 9.36 5.58 -20.65
C VAL A 208 8.60 6.91 -20.70
N ALA A 209 9.29 8.03 -20.99
CA ALA A 209 8.68 9.34 -21.12
C ALA A 209 7.71 9.39 -22.31
N ASP A 210 8.01 8.66 -23.39
CA ASP A 210 7.12 8.55 -24.54
C ASP A 210 5.80 7.88 -24.14
N CYS A 211 5.88 6.84 -23.31
CA CYS A 211 4.69 6.15 -22.78
C CYS A 211 3.85 7.09 -21.90
N ALA A 212 4.49 7.85 -21.02
CA ALA A 212 3.81 8.77 -20.09
C ALA A 212 3.03 9.89 -20.79
N SER A 213 3.39 10.23 -22.04
CA SER A 213 2.68 11.23 -22.83
C SER A 213 1.24 10.81 -23.20
N CYS A 214 1.00 9.51 -23.37
CA CYS A 214 -0.31 8.92 -23.66
C CYS A 214 -0.97 8.33 -22.41
N HIS A 215 -0.17 7.78 -21.49
CA HIS A 215 -0.63 7.06 -20.30
C HIS A 215 -0.56 7.93 -19.04
N ALA A 216 -1.21 9.09 -19.09
CA ALA A 216 -1.19 10.06 -18.01
C ALA A 216 -1.79 9.50 -16.70
N GLU A 217 -1.22 9.92 -15.57
CA GLU A 217 -1.70 9.56 -14.24
C GLU A 217 -3.15 10.02 -13.99
N GLY A 218 -3.91 9.21 -13.24
CA GLY A 218 -5.33 9.49 -12.97
C GLY A 218 -6.30 9.14 -14.11
N THR A 219 -5.80 8.55 -15.20
CA THR A 219 -6.64 7.94 -16.23
C THR A 219 -6.82 6.45 -15.95
N PRO A 220 -7.85 5.78 -16.53
CA PRO A 220 -8.00 4.32 -16.44
C PRO A 220 -6.80 3.53 -17.00
N LEU A 221 -5.98 4.17 -17.83
CA LEU A 221 -4.78 3.60 -18.46
C LEU A 221 -3.51 4.33 -17.98
N ALA A 222 -3.49 4.76 -16.72
CA ALA A 222 -2.31 5.38 -16.12
C ALA A 222 -1.09 4.45 -16.24
N LEU A 223 0.05 5.01 -16.62
CA LEU A 223 1.28 4.24 -16.86
C LEU A 223 1.66 3.41 -15.64
N SER A 224 1.54 3.97 -14.44
CA SER A 224 1.79 3.27 -13.17
C SER A 224 0.97 1.98 -13.05
N ALA A 225 -0.34 2.02 -13.28
CA ALA A 225 -1.23 0.86 -13.20
C ALA A 225 -0.87 -0.22 -14.24
N ILE A 226 -0.58 0.18 -15.47
CA ILE A 226 -0.16 -0.74 -16.54
C ILE A 226 1.16 -1.40 -16.17
N MET A 227 2.15 -0.61 -15.77
CA MET A 227 3.49 -1.11 -15.43
C MET A 227 3.42 -2.03 -14.21
N HIS A 228 2.70 -1.67 -13.15
CA HIS A 228 2.54 -2.53 -11.99
C HIS A 228 1.79 -3.82 -12.32
N THR A 229 0.79 -3.78 -13.18
CA THR A 229 0.10 -5.02 -13.61
C THR A 229 1.08 -5.93 -14.35
N GLY A 230 1.83 -5.40 -15.32
CA GLY A 230 2.79 -6.20 -16.08
C GLY A 230 3.98 -6.70 -15.25
N HIS A 231 4.45 -5.89 -14.29
CA HIS A 231 5.67 -6.16 -13.56
C HIS A 231 5.43 -6.77 -12.19
N LEU A 232 4.45 -6.33 -11.40
CA LEU A 232 4.22 -6.80 -10.02
C LEU A 232 3.26 -7.99 -9.95
N LEU A 233 2.33 -8.10 -10.90
CA LEU A 233 1.36 -9.21 -10.98
C LEU A 233 1.78 -10.30 -11.97
N GLY A 234 2.82 -10.05 -12.77
CA GLY A 234 3.36 -11.01 -13.74
C GLY A 234 4.31 -12.04 -13.12
N GLU A 235 4.45 -13.19 -13.79
CA GLU A 235 5.29 -14.31 -13.32
C GLU A 235 6.79 -14.00 -13.29
N ASN A 236 7.23 -12.93 -13.94
CA ASN A 236 8.64 -12.59 -14.06
C ASN A 236 9.13 -11.63 -12.97
N TYR A 237 8.25 -11.02 -12.17
CA TYR A 237 8.65 -10.06 -11.13
C TYR A 237 9.70 -10.66 -10.18
N GLU A 238 9.43 -11.90 -9.73
CA GLU A 238 10.26 -12.59 -8.75
C GLU A 238 11.66 -12.85 -9.29
N LYS A 239 11.78 -13.07 -10.60
CA LYS A 239 13.06 -13.34 -11.27
C LYS A 239 13.96 -12.10 -11.30
N TYR A 240 13.38 -10.91 -11.30
CA TYR A 240 14.13 -9.64 -11.36
C TYR A 240 14.36 -9.03 -9.98
N GLY A 241 14.10 -9.80 -8.92
CA GLY A 241 14.43 -9.40 -7.55
C GLY A 241 13.31 -8.71 -6.81
N ASN A 242 12.10 -8.57 -7.38
CA ASN A 242 10.92 -8.12 -6.66
C ASN A 242 11.05 -6.74 -5.98
N SER A 243 11.85 -5.80 -6.48
CA SER A 243 12.01 -4.51 -5.80
C SER A 243 11.30 -3.38 -6.53
N CYS A 244 10.50 -2.59 -5.80
CA CYS A 244 9.92 -1.35 -6.32
C CYS A 244 11.02 -0.38 -6.79
N ILE A 245 12.18 -0.41 -6.13
CA ILE A 245 13.28 0.52 -6.40
C ILE A 245 14.15 0.11 -7.57
N ASN A 246 13.91 -1.07 -8.17
CA ASN A 246 14.43 -1.36 -9.50
C ASN A 246 13.86 -0.38 -10.54
N CYS A 247 12.65 0.13 -10.33
CA CYS A 247 11.97 1.04 -11.25
C CYS A 247 11.89 2.47 -10.72
N HIS A 248 11.89 2.66 -9.40
CA HIS A 248 11.76 3.99 -8.77
C HIS A 248 13.08 4.48 -8.18
N ASP A 249 13.36 5.77 -8.33
CA ASP A 249 14.51 6.44 -7.73
C ASP A 249 14.15 6.97 -6.33
N GLN A 250 14.66 6.31 -5.30
CA GLN A 250 14.48 6.72 -3.91
C GLN A 250 15.06 8.12 -3.62
N SER A 251 16.15 8.49 -4.31
CA SER A 251 16.80 9.79 -4.13
C SER A 251 16.04 10.93 -4.82
N ASN A 252 15.22 10.59 -5.82
CA ASN A 252 14.46 11.55 -6.62
C ASN A 252 12.95 11.42 -6.40
N LYS A 253 12.50 11.55 -5.15
CA LYS A 253 11.07 11.62 -4.78
C LYS A 253 10.23 10.43 -5.26
N MET A 254 10.85 9.25 -5.41
CA MET A 254 10.21 8.04 -5.95
C MET A 254 9.66 8.22 -7.37
N LEU A 255 10.30 9.07 -8.18
CA LEU A 255 10.03 9.13 -9.61
C LEU A 255 10.49 7.84 -10.29
N VAL A 256 9.84 7.46 -11.39
CA VAL A 256 10.29 6.32 -12.20
C VAL A 256 11.64 6.70 -12.81
N LYS A 257 12.62 5.80 -12.75
CA LYS A 257 13.94 6.02 -13.34
C LYS A 257 13.81 6.26 -14.84
N GLY A 258 14.36 7.37 -15.30
CA GLY A 258 14.27 7.80 -16.70
C GLY A 258 13.06 8.69 -17.03
N LEU A 259 12.25 9.08 -16.04
CA LEU A 259 11.25 10.16 -16.14
C LEU A 259 11.69 11.45 -15.44
#